data_AF-A0A957R490-F1
#
_entry.id   AF-A0A957R490-F1
#
_cell.length_a   1.000
_cell.length_b   1.000
_cell.length_c   1.000
_cell.angle_alpha   90.00
_cell.angle_beta   90.00
_cell.angle_gamma   90.00
#
_symmetry.space_group_name_H-M   'P 1'
#
loop_
_entity.id
_entity.type
_entity.pdbx_description
1 polymer ?
#
loop_
_entity_poly.entity_id
_entity_poly.type
_entity_poly.pdbx_seq_one_letter_code
_entity_poly.pdbx_strand_id
1 'polypeptide(L)'
;MNSLPLLMGTADGLFICERDGSQWYKTLEGEIVTSVIAREGVILAGTETGVYRSDDLGRSWFACNQGLPHLQIVWLAFHPDVSDLELV
;
A
#
# COMPACT_ATOMS: atom_id res chain seq x y z
N MET A 1 -19.95 -14.33 1.90
CA MET A 1 -19.54 -12.97 1.47
C MET A 1 -18.07 -12.85 1.81
N ASN A 2 -17.19 -12.76 0.81
CA ASN A 2 -15.74 -12.65 1.04
C ASN A 2 -15.42 -11.19 1.36
N SER A 3 -15.40 -10.84 2.64
CA SER A 3 -14.89 -9.54 3.07
C SER A 3 -13.42 -9.43 2.68
N LEU A 4 -13.07 -8.33 2.00
CA LEU A 4 -11.68 -7.97 1.78
C LEU A 4 -11.06 -7.55 3.12
N PRO A 5 -9.76 -7.82 3.36
CA PRO A 5 -9.08 -7.32 4.54
C PRO A 5 -9.13 -5.78 4.57
N LEU A 6 -9.20 -5.21 5.77
CA LEU A 6 -9.11 -3.76 5.95
C LEU A 6 -7.64 -3.33 6.02
N LEU A 7 -7.33 -2.20 5.38
CA LEU A 7 -6.00 -1.59 5.41
C LEU A 7 -6.10 -0.28 6.18
N MET A 8 -5.14 -0.03 7.07
CA MET A 8 -5.08 1.21 7.85
C MET A 8 -3.66 1.76 7.84
N GLY A 9 -3.48 2.87 7.11
CA GLY A 9 -2.26 3.67 7.15
C GLY A 9 -2.26 4.59 8.37
N THR A 10 -1.12 4.67 9.05
CA THR A 10 -0.93 5.48 10.26
C THR A 10 0.45 6.13 10.26
N ALA A 11 0.73 6.97 11.24
CA ALA A 11 2.07 7.49 11.48
C ALA A 11 3.10 6.43 11.95
N ASP A 12 2.65 5.22 12.30
CA ASP A 12 3.49 4.13 12.82
C ASP A 12 3.54 2.92 11.86
N GLY A 13 3.07 3.11 10.63
CA GLY A 13 3.08 2.08 9.59
C GLY A 13 1.71 1.74 9.02
N LEU A 14 1.71 0.70 8.19
CA LEU A 14 0.50 0.11 7.62
C LEU A 14 0.10 -1.13 8.42
N PHE A 15 -1.19 -1.26 8.69
CA PHE A 15 -1.79 -2.43 9.32
C PHE A 15 -2.80 -3.09 8.40
N ILE A 16 -2.90 -4.42 8.51
CA ILE A 16 -3.94 -5.23 7.84
C ILE A 16 -4.81 -5.88 8.91
N CYS A 17 -6.12 -5.75 8.76
CA CYS A 17 -7.10 -6.47 9.55
C CYS A 17 -7.45 -7.80 8.88
N GLU A 18 -7.55 -8.86 9.67
CA GLU A 18 -8.09 -10.13 9.20
C GLU A 18 -9.52 -9.99 8.68
N ARG A 19 -9.91 -10.89 7.79
CA ARG A 19 -11.20 -10.81 7.08
C ARG A 19 -12.40 -10.92 8.01
N ASP A 20 -12.23 -11.59 9.14
CA ASP A 20 -13.25 -11.73 10.17
C ASP A 20 -13.25 -10.56 11.17
N GLY A 21 -12.35 -9.59 11.00
CA GLY A 21 -12.20 -8.43 11.87
C GLY A 21 -11.58 -8.75 13.24
N SER A 22 -11.08 -9.96 13.44
CA SER A 22 -10.67 -10.44 14.76
C SER A 22 -9.31 -9.91 15.19
N GLN A 23 -8.40 -9.65 14.23
CA GLN A 23 -7.02 -9.25 14.50
C GLN A 23 -6.49 -8.21 13.53
N TRP A 24 -5.55 -7.41 14.02
CA TRP A 24 -4.75 -6.47 13.24
C TRP A 24 -3.28 -6.82 13.37
N TYR A 25 -2.54 -6.81 12.27
CA TYR A 25 -1.09 -6.96 12.25
C TYR A 25 -0.45 -5.83 11.45
N LYS A 26 0.68 -5.33 11.96
CA LYS A 26 1.51 -4.36 11.26
C LYS A 26 2.24 -5.08 10.12
N THR A 27 2.26 -4.48 8.94
CA THR A 27 2.82 -5.07 7.71
C THR A 27 3.97 -4.24 7.15
N LEU A 28 3.92 -2.92 7.29
CA LEU A 28 4.99 -2.00 6.95
C LEU A 28 5.32 -1.20 8.20
N GLU A 29 6.58 -1.26 8.65
CA GLU A 29 7.05 -0.61 9.88
C GLU A 29 7.94 0.59 9.56
N GLY A 30 8.02 1.55 10.49
CA GLY A 30 8.95 2.68 10.41
C GLY A 30 8.55 3.77 9.41
N GLU A 31 7.36 3.68 8.84
CA GLU A 31 6.87 4.59 7.81
C GLU A 31 5.60 5.32 8.25
N ILE A 32 5.52 6.61 7.94
CA ILE A 32 4.27 7.38 8.04
C ILE A 32 3.49 7.13 6.75
N VAL A 33 2.43 6.34 6.83
CA VAL A 33 1.62 5.94 5.68
C VAL A 33 0.47 6.92 5.49
N THR A 34 0.51 7.65 4.38
CA THR A 34 -0.45 8.71 4.04
C THR A 34 -1.56 8.22 3.11
N SER A 35 -1.27 7.21 2.28
CA SER A 35 -2.21 6.63 1.34
C SER A 35 -1.91 5.16 1.10
N VAL A 36 -2.95 4.38 0.85
CA VAL A 36 -2.82 2.96 0.53
C VAL A 36 -3.83 2.56 -0.54
N ILE A 37 -3.38 1.80 -1.53
CA ILE A 37 -4.24 1.14 -2.50
C ILE A 37 -3.85 -0.33 -2.60
N ALA A 38 -4.84 -1.20 -2.83
CA ALA A 38 -4.62 -2.62 -3.03
C ALA A 38 -5.48 -3.14 -4.17
N ARG A 39 -4.86 -3.93 -5.05
CA ARG A 39 -5.52 -4.55 -6.20
C ARG A 39 -4.80 -5.83 -6.59
N GLU A 40 -5.57 -6.89 -6.82
CA GLU A 40 -5.07 -8.16 -7.40
C GLU A 40 -3.84 -8.76 -6.65
N GLY A 41 -3.77 -8.56 -5.34
CA GLY A 41 -2.68 -9.08 -4.50
C GLY A 41 -1.48 -8.13 -4.33
N VAL A 42 -1.45 -7.04 -5.08
CA VAL A 42 -0.46 -5.96 -4.96
C VAL A 42 -1.00 -4.89 -4.01
N ILE A 43 -0.13 -4.40 -3.12
CA ILE A 43 -0.41 -3.25 -2.25
C ILE A 43 0.65 -2.18 -2.51
N LEU A 44 0.20 -0.94 -2.70
CA LEU A 44 1.07 0.23 -2.74
C LEU A 44 0.76 1.11 -1.53
N ALA A 45 1.80 1.45 -0.78
CA ALA A 45 1.76 2.39 0.33
C ALA A 45 2.50 3.66 -0.06
N GLY A 46 1.79 4.78 -0.10
CA GLY A 46 2.40 6.10 -0.17
C GLY A 46 2.79 6.54 1.24
N THR A 47 4.03 6.98 1.39
CA THR A 47 4.60 7.43 2.66
C THR A 47 5.26 8.79 2.52
N GLU A 48 5.75 9.35 3.63
CA GLU A 48 6.56 10.58 3.59
C GLU A 48 7.96 10.36 2.96
N THR A 49 8.40 9.10 2.83
CA THR A 49 9.73 8.73 2.34
C THR A 49 9.71 8.00 1.00
N GLY A 50 8.52 7.80 0.42
CA GLY A 50 8.37 7.27 -0.94
C GLY A 50 7.15 6.40 -1.14
N VAL A 51 7.22 5.57 -2.18
CA VAL A 51 6.26 4.50 -2.44
C VAL A 51 6.88 3.18 -2.03
N TYR A 52 6.17 2.42 -1.21
CA TYR A 52 6.50 1.03 -0.93
C TYR A 52 5.50 0.12 -1.63
N ARG A 53 6.00 -1.00 -2.17
CA ARG A 53 5.20 -2.00 -2.87
C ARG A 53 5.35 -3.35 -2.17
N SER A 54 4.23 -4.05 -2.09
CA SER A 54 4.17 -5.46 -1.73
C SER A 54 3.46 -6.23 -2.85
N ASP A 55 4.07 -7.33 -3.29
CA ASP A 55 3.49 -8.25 -4.28
C ASP A 55 2.91 -9.52 -3.63
N ASP A 56 2.91 -9.59 -2.30
CA ASP A 56 2.59 -10.81 -1.54
C ASP A 56 1.62 -10.56 -0.38
N LEU A 57 0.66 -9.65 -0.59
CA LEU A 57 -0.37 -9.29 0.39
C LEU A 57 0.17 -8.67 1.69
N GLY A 58 1.28 -7.92 1.61
CA GLY A 58 1.90 -7.28 2.76
C GLY A 58 2.76 -8.22 3.61
N ARG A 59 3.28 -9.32 3.06
CA ARG A 59 4.25 -10.14 3.80
C ARG A 59 5.66 -9.60 3.67
N SER A 60 5.97 -8.97 2.53
CA SER A 60 7.21 -8.28 2.27
C SER A 60 6.98 -6.97 1.51
N TRP A 61 7.92 -6.05 1.67
CA TRP A 61 7.87 -4.71 1.11
C TRP A 61 9.20 -4.31 0.50
N PHE A 62 9.15 -3.54 -0.57
CA PHE A 62 10.31 -2.91 -1.18
C PHE A 62 9.99 -1.49 -1.64
N ALA A 63 10.98 -0.61 -1.53
CA ALA A 63 10.86 0.77 -1.98
C ALA A 63 10.89 0.85 -3.51
N CYS A 64 9.93 1.59 -4.08
CA CYS A 64 9.78 1.83 -5.53
C CYS A 64 10.06 3.29 -5.88
N ASN A 65 11.18 3.83 -5.38
CA ASN A 65 11.46 5.27 -5.40
C ASN A 65 12.37 5.71 -6.55
N GLN A 66 12.92 4.77 -7.32
CA GLN A 66 13.89 5.09 -8.37
C GLN A 66 13.24 5.97 -9.45
N GLY A 67 13.85 7.12 -9.72
CA GLY A 67 13.36 8.09 -10.71
C GLY A 67 12.34 9.09 -10.17
N LEU A 68 11.88 8.96 -8.92
CA LEU A 68 11.03 9.97 -8.29
C LEU A 68 11.87 11.18 -7.84
N PRO A 69 11.52 12.42 -8.27
CA PRO A 69 12.21 13.63 -7.81
C PRO A 69 11.77 14.05 -6.40
N HIS A 70 10.60 13.59 -5.95
CA HIS A 70 10.02 13.89 -4.65
C HIS A 70 9.44 12.61 -4.04
N LEU A 71 9.73 12.41 -2.76
CA LEU A 71 9.39 11.17 -2.05
C LEU A 71 8.13 11.29 -1.20
N GLN A 72 7.68 12.50 -0.86
CA GLN A 72 6.48 12.67 -0.09
C GLN A 72 5.25 12.37 -0.95
N ILE A 73 4.61 11.23 -0.68
CA ILE A 73 3.39 10.81 -1.35
C ILE A 73 2.20 11.26 -0.51
N VAL A 74 1.24 11.93 -1.14
CA VAL A 74 0.02 12.40 -0.46
C VAL A 74 -1.17 11.49 -0.81
N TRP A 75 -1.24 11.04 -2.05
CA TRP A 75 -2.34 10.22 -2.53
C TRP A 75 -1.87 9.25 -3.62
N LEU A 76 -2.49 8.07 -3.65
CA LEU A 76 -2.35 7.07 -4.70
C LEU A 76 -3.73 6.75 -5.28
N ALA A 77 -3.78 6.51 -6.58
CA ALA A 77 -4.99 6.11 -7.27
C ALA A 77 -4.66 5.04 -8.31
N PHE A 78 -5.61 4.15 -8.54
CA PHE A 78 -5.57 3.25 -9.69
C PHE A 78 -6.65 3.66 -10.69
N HIS A 79 -6.37 3.49 -11.97
CA HIS A 79 -7.42 3.61 -12.97
C HIS A 79 -8.35 2.39 -12.87
N PRO A 80 -9.69 2.55 -12.87
CA PRO A 80 -10.63 1.47 -12.62
C PRO A 80 -10.53 0.34 -13.65
N ASP A 81 -10.32 0.69 -14.93
CA ASP A 81 -10.37 -0.27 -16.04
C ASP A 81 -9.01 -0.63 -16.63
N VAL A 82 -7.94 0.05 -16.19
CA VAL A 82 -6.59 -0.11 -16.74
C VAL A 82 -5.67 -0.43 -15.56
N SER A 83 -5.35 -1.71 -15.39
CA SER A 83 -4.43 -2.19 -14.35
C SER A 83 -3.00 -1.76 -14.62
N ASP A 84 -2.59 -1.78 -15.88
CA ASP A 84 -1.28 -1.37 -16.32
C ASP A 84 -1.46 -0.20 -17.26
N LEU A 85 -1.23 1.03 -16.77
CA LEU A 85 -1.10 2.16 -17.66
C LEU A 85 0.18 1.92 -18.48
N GLU A 86 0.05 1.37 -19.68
CA GLU A 86 1.11 1.39 -20.68
C GLU A 86 1.29 2.85 -21.11
N LEU A 87 2.04 3.62 -20.33
CA LEU A 87 2.56 4.92 -20.74
C LEU A 87 3.71 4.64 -21.70
N VAL A 88 3.38 4.58 -22.99
CA VAL A 88 4.35 4.61 -24.09
C VAL A 88 4.75 6.06 -24.37
#